data_AF-A0A944W525-F1
#
_entry.id   AF-A0A944W525-F1
#
_cell.length_a   1.000
_cell.length_b   1.000
_cell.length_c   1.000
_cell.angle_alpha   90.00
_cell.angle_beta   90.00
_cell.angle_gamma   90.00
#
_symmetry.space_group_name_H-M   'P 1'
#
loop_
_entity.id
_entity.type
_entity.pdbx_description
1 polymer ?
#
loop_
_entity_poly.entity_id
_entity_poly.type
_entity_poly.pdbx_seq_one_letter_code
_entity_poly.pdbx_strand_id
1 'polypeptide(L)'
;MAADSHAGESQGTQNKRGLIVLVILAVLTVAEFFAAIWFEDALQLILLGISAVLKALAIAHYFMHWRQILDHIGDIAAGDAEVDED
;
A
#
# COMPACT_ATOMS: atom_id res chain seq x y z
N MET A 1 30.60 20.35 15.65
CA MET A 1 29.93 19.10 16.07
C MET A 1 28.49 19.45 16.39
N ALA A 2 27.51 18.69 15.87
CA ALA A 2 26.04 18.81 16.01
C ALA A 2 25.26 19.33 14.78
N ALA A 3 25.51 18.78 13.58
CA ALA A 3 24.64 19.00 12.42
C ALA A 3 24.23 17.70 11.68
N ASP A 4 24.42 16.52 12.28
CA ASP A 4 24.22 15.23 11.60
C ASP A 4 23.18 14.32 12.26
N SER A 5 22.32 14.83 13.17
CA SER A 5 21.36 13.99 13.90
C SER A 5 19.94 13.98 13.34
N HIS A 6 19.58 14.87 12.41
CA HIS A 6 18.19 14.98 11.92
C HIS A 6 17.91 14.31 10.57
N ALA A 7 18.93 13.84 9.85
CA ALA A 7 18.74 13.15 8.57
C ALA A 7 18.37 11.65 8.73
N GLY A 8 18.63 11.05 9.89
CA GLY A 8 18.42 9.61 10.13
C GLY A 8 16.99 9.21 10.54
N GLU A 9 16.18 10.15 11.06
CA GLU A 9 14.82 9.83 11.54
C GLU A 9 13.81 9.61 10.41
N SER A 10 13.99 10.30 9.27
CA SER A 10 13.06 10.25 8.13
C SER A 10 13.12 8.92 7.36
N GLN A 11 14.32 8.40 7.07
CA GLN A 11 14.47 7.09 6.42
C GLN A 11 14.05 5.92 7.33
N GLY A 12 14.34 6.02 8.63
CA GLY A 12 13.98 4.98 9.60
C GLY A 12 12.46 4.79 9.71
N THR A 13 11.66 5.84 9.58
CA THR A 13 10.19 5.77 9.72
C THR A 13 9.49 5.31 8.44
N GLN A 14 9.98 5.68 7.25
CA GLN A 14 9.47 5.18 5.97
C GLN A 14 9.72 3.66 5.82
N ASN A 15 10.92 3.20 6.18
CA ASN A 15 11.28 1.78 6.16
C ASN A 15 10.48 0.96 7.18
N LYS A 16 10.19 1.52 8.35
CA LYS A 16 9.35 0.87 9.38
C LYS A 16 7.92 0.62 8.88
N ARG A 17 7.32 1.58 8.15
CA ARG A 17 5.96 1.41 7.61
C ARG A 17 5.88 0.30 6.56
N GLY A 18 6.81 0.28 5.61
CA GLY A 18 6.89 -0.80 4.61
C GLY A 18 7.09 -2.17 5.26
N LEU A 19 7.96 -2.25 6.28
CA LEU A 19 8.22 -3.47 7.03
C LEU A 19 6.97 -4.00 7.77
N ILE A 20 6.21 -3.12 8.44
CA ILE A 20 4.99 -3.50 9.15
C ILE A 20 3.97 -4.11 8.20
N VAL A 21 3.77 -3.52 7.02
CA VAL A 21 2.82 -4.02 6.02
C VAL A 21 3.29 -5.36 5.46
N LEU A 22 4.59 -5.51 5.23
CA LEU A 22 5.19 -6.78 4.82
C LEU A 22 4.93 -7.90 5.85
N VAL A 23 5.09 -7.60 7.14
CA VAL A 23 4.78 -8.54 8.23
C VAL A 23 3.30 -8.89 8.25
N ILE A 24 2.40 -7.92 8.08
CA ILE A 24 0.95 -8.17 8.01
C ILE A 24 0.61 -9.07 6.82
N LEU A 25 1.17 -8.79 5.63
CA LEU A 25 0.96 -9.60 4.44
C LEU A 25 1.48 -11.04 4.64
N ALA A 26 2.64 -11.20 5.26
CA ALA A 26 3.22 -12.50 5.57
C ALA A 26 2.30 -13.31 6.50
N VAL A 27 1.82 -12.72 7.60
CA VAL A 27 0.86 -13.36 8.53
C VAL A 27 -0.43 -13.73 7.81
N LEU A 28 -0.97 -12.83 6.97
CA LEU A 28 -2.18 -13.09 6.19
C LEU A 28 -1.99 -14.27 5.22
N THR A 29 -0.79 -14.45 4.68
CA THR A 29 -0.44 -15.55 3.77
C THR A 29 -0.38 -16.88 4.50
N VAL A 30 0.20 -16.90 5.70
CA VAL A 30 0.22 -18.11 6.55
C VAL A 30 -1.20 -18.50 6.96
N ALA A 31 -2.03 -17.55 7.38
CA ALA A 31 -3.42 -17.81 7.74
C ALA A 31 -4.23 -18.37 6.56
N GLU A 32 -4.00 -17.84 5.36
CA GLU A 32 -4.63 -18.30 4.12
C GLU A 32 -4.21 -19.71 3.74
N PHE A 33 -2.94 -20.08 3.93
CA PHE A 33 -2.46 -21.45 3.74
C PHE A 33 -3.18 -22.42 4.67
N PHE A 34 -3.37 -22.05 5.94
CA PHE A 34 -4.15 -22.86 6.88
C PHE A 34 -5.62 -22.95 6.49
N ALA A 35 -6.24 -21.84 6.07
CA ALA A 35 -7.61 -21.84 5.57
C ALA A 35 -7.77 -22.74 4.34
N ALA A 36 -6.77 -22.75 3.45
CA ALA A 36 -6.77 -23.62 2.27
C ALA A 36 -6.62 -25.11 2.61
N ILE A 37 -6.04 -25.45 3.77
CA ILE A 37 -5.95 -26.83 4.26
C ILE A 37 -7.24 -27.25 4.98
N TRP A 38 -7.88 -26.33 5.71
CA TRP A 38 -9.03 -26.64 6.57
C TRP A 38 -10.39 -26.58 5.88
N PHE A 39 -10.50 -25.79 4.81
CA PHE A 39 -11.74 -25.62 4.07
C PHE A 39 -11.62 -26.25 2.68
N GLU A 40 -12.67 -26.97 2.28
CA GLU A 40 -12.80 -27.59 0.97
C GLU A 40 -13.89 -26.88 0.14
N ASP A 41 -13.99 -27.22 -1.15
CA ASP A 41 -15.00 -26.74 -2.09
C ASP A 41 -14.99 -25.23 -2.38
N ALA A 42 -16.09 -24.70 -2.92
CA ALA A 42 -16.24 -23.30 -3.31
C ALA A 42 -15.92 -22.30 -2.18
N LEU A 43 -16.07 -22.71 -0.92
CA LEU A 43 -15.75 -21.87 0.24
C LEU A 43 -14.25 -21.55 0.33
N GLN A 44 -13.39 -22.50 -0.03
CA GLN A 44 -11.94 -22.29 -0.13
C GLN A 44 -11.60 -21.23 -1.19
N LEU A 45 -12.19 -21.35 -2.38
CA LEU A 45 -11.96 -20.41 -3.49
C LEU A 45 -12.45 -18.99 -3.16
N ILE A 46 -13.59 -18.87 -2.48
CA ILE A 46 -14.14 -17.59 -2.05
C ILE A 46 -13.22 -16.94 -1.00
N LEU A 47 -12.75 -17.68 0.00
CA LEU A 47 -11.86 -17.17 1.03
C LEU A 47 -10.50 -16.72 0.44
N LEU A 48 -9.92 -17.51 -0.46
CA LEU A 48 -8.71 -17.16 -1.19
C LEU A 48 -8.92 -15.91 -2.06
N GLY A 49 -10.04 -15.83 -2.77
CA GLY A 49 -10.38 -14.68 -3.60
C GLY A 49 -10.52 -13.39 -2.80
N ILE A 50 -11.26 -13.43 -1.68
CA ILE A 50 -11.41 -12.28 -0.79
C ILE A 50 -10.06 -11.86 -0.20
N SER A 51 -9.25 -12.81 0.26
CA SER A 51 -7.93 -12.54 0.81
C SER A 51 -6.97 -11.96 -0.22
N ALA A 52 -6.98 -12.45 -1.47
CA ALA A 52 -6.20 -11.89 -2.56
C ALA A 52 -6.58 -10.42 -2.85
N VAL A 53 -7.88 -10.09 -2.85
CA VAL A 53 -8.36 -8.70 -3.02
C VAL A 53 -7.89 -7.82 -1.85
N LEU A 54 -8.01 -8.29 -0.60
CA LEU A 54 -7.54 -7.54 0.56
C LEU A 54 -6.04 -7.28 0.53
N LYS A 55 -5.23 -8.25 0.09
CA LYS A 55 -3.78 -8.07 -0.11
C LYS A 55 -3.51 -7.04 -1.21
N ALA A 56 -4.20 -7.12 -2.34
CA ALA A 56 -4.04 -6.16 -3.44
C ALA A 56 -4.38 -4.74 -2.98
N LEU A 57 -5.46 -4.55 -2.20
CA LEU A 57 -5.83 -3.28 -1.62
C LEU A 57 -4.79 -2.77 -0.61
N ALA A 58 -4.26 -3.64 0.24
CA ALA A 58 -3.21 -3.28 1.19
C ALA A 58 -1.92 -2.84 0.44
N ILE A 59 -1.53 -3.56 -0.61
CA ILE A 59 -0.38 -3.18 -1.43
C ILE A 59 -0.64 -1.84 -2.14
N ALA A 60 -1.83 -1.65 -2.72
CA ALA A 60 -2.20 -0.41 -3.39
C ALA A 60 -2.26 0.80 -2.43
N HIS A 61 -2.70 0.60 -1.18
CA HIS A 61 -2.80 1.69 -0.20
C HIS A 61 -1.44 2.03 0.45
N TYR A 62 -0.60 1.03 0.72
CA TYR A 62 0.62 1.22 1.50
C TYR A 62 1.90 1.28 0.67
N PHE A 63 1.98 0.59 -0.47
CA PHE A 63 3.17 0.57 -1.32
C PHE A 63 3.05 1.49 -2.52
N MET A 64 1.89 1.52 -3.17
CA MET A 64 1.63 2.57 -4.15
C MET A 64 1.31 3.84 -3.37
N HIS A 65 2.10 4.90 -3.57
CA HIS A 65 1.77 6.25 -3.09
C HIS A 65 0.56 6.80 -3.87
N TRP A 66 -0.53 6.05 -3.93
CA TRP A 66 -1.76 6.38 -4.65
C TRP A 66 -2.34 7.72 -4.21
N ARG A 67 -2.14 8.06 -2.92
CA ARG A 67 -2.50 9.36 -2.35
C ARG A 67 -1.66 10.51 -2.91
N GLN A 68 -0.36 10.31 -3.16
CA GLN A 68 0.50 11.31 -3.78
C GLN A 68 0.18 11.53 -5.27
N ILE A 69 -0.24 10.46 -5.96
CA ILE A 69 -0.70 10.51 -7.35
C ILE A 69 -2.04 11.26 -7.43
N LEU A 70 -3.00 10.97 -6.55
CA LEU A 70 -4.28 11.69 -6.50
C LEU A 70 -4.12 13.17 -6.17
N ASP A 71 -3.21 13.53 -5.26
CA ASP A 71 -2.95 14.93 -4.92
C ASP A 71 -2.31 15.71 -6.09
N HIS A 72 -1.51 15.06 -6.94
CA HIS A 72 -0.91 15.71 -8.12
C HIS A 72 -1.81 15.75 -9.37
N ILE A 73 -2.86 14.92 -9.44
CA ILE A 73 -3.81 14.96 -10.56
C ILE A 73 -4.64 16.26 -10.52
N GLY A 74 -4.89 16.83 -9.33
CA GLY A 74 -5.54 18.13 -9.17
C GLY A 74 -4.73 19.29 -9.78
N ASP A 75 -3.41 19.29 -9.60
CA ASP A 75 -2.53 20.31 -10.18
C ASP A 75 -2.40 20.19 -11.71
N ILE A 76 -2.41 18.96 -12.25
CA ILE A 76 -2.40 18.75 -13.72
C ILE A 76 -3.73 19.21 -14.34
N ALA A 77 -4.86 19.05 -13.64
CA ALA A 77 -6.16 19.53 -14.10
C ALA A 77 -6.34 21.06 -13.95
N ALA A 78 -5.65 21.69 -12.99
CA ALA A 78 -5.67 23.14 -12.80
C ALA A 78 -4.71 23.88 -13.75
N GLY A 79 -3.57 23.25 -14.11
CA GLY A 79 -2.60 23.84 -15.04
C GLY A 79 -3.07 23.95 -16.49
N ASP A 80 -4.04 23.13 -16.91
CA ASP A 80 -4.64 23.19 -18.27
C ASP A 80 -5.78 24.21 -18.38
N ALA A 81 -6.20 24.84 -17.29
CA ALA A 81 -7.30 25.82 -17.28
C ALA A 81 -6.84 27.29 -17.38
N GLU A 82 -5.53 27.56 -17.33
CA GLU A 82 -4.99 28.94 -17.28
C GLU A 82 -4.24 29.34 -18.57
N VAL A 83 -4.36 28.56 -19.66
CA VAL A 83 -3.74 28.87 -20.96
C VAL A 83 -4.79 28.91 -22.07
N ASP A 84 -5.74 29.84 -21.96
CA ASP A 84 -6.55 30.27 -23.11
C ASP A 84 -7.10 31.70 -22.91
N GLU A 85 -6.21 32.62 -22.53
CA GLU A 85 -6.43 34.06 -22.74
C GLU A 85 -5.21 34.64 -23.48
N ASP A 86 -5.25 34.56 -24.81
CA ASP A 86 -4.62 35.54 -25.73
C ASP A 86 -5.32 35.52 -27.09
#